data_AF-A0A952RYP6-F1
#
_entry.id   AF-A0A952RYP6-F1
#
_cell.length_a   1.000
_cell.length_b   1.000
_cell.length_c   1.000
_cell.angle_alpha   90.00
_cell.angle_beta   90.00
_cell.angle_gamma   90.00
#
_symmetry.space_group_name_H-M   'P 1'
#
loop_
_entity.id
_entity.type
_entity.pdbx_description
1 polymer ?
#
loop_
_entity_poly.entity_id
_entity_poly.type
_entity_poly.pdbx_seq_one_letter_code
_entity_poly.pdbx_strand_id
1 'polypeptide(L)'
;MKNNVINGIEIVSLEKQLARVGLRSALAGAEISASENLTARASQFYHDGTVNVGKDGTHFNYERATDVLPTSDDYVTVRFRAISKSVIPGHWIDWSKGDVLKSSVPKLLGQTVYPNHDFTDINNWLGSVSSVEWDDAGAESGGVPGINAEYKIDALMNPRIARGLLMKPPAIHSTSMTVLFKYEYSHPGIASENRYRFFDMLGEEVDGEIVRFIVTEILEYWEASLVFQGADRLAKQQTGEQDFADMSADAAGDEPPANSNEEKTMKLSNEQKTKLGIEFDGEDVPETEILAAAEQLAERLETAQGTDVAELQRRAELADTLLNEKRANVVRLAVLAELGAETGELDPAIAEPIAEAGPERLDQLSAYYEKKAAERFAGNRSSDPGSKAIENAGGVGSQEEELPEISVL
;
A
#
# COMPACT_ATOMS: atom_id res chain seq x y z
N MET A 1 4.63 2.21 -29.90
CA MET A 1 5.57 1.45 -29.06
C MET A 1 4.82 1.16 -27.77
N LYS A 2 4.47 -0.09 -27.49
CA LYS A 2 3.90 -0.45 -26.18
C LYS A 2 5.03 -0.28 -25.16
N ASN A 3 4.80 0.46 -24.09
CA ASN A 3 5.78 0.62 -23.02
C ASN A 3 6.13 -0.77 -22.47
N ASN A 4 7.35 -1.24 -22.72
CA ASN A 4 7.86 -2.51 -22.19
C ASN A 4 8.19 -2.30 -20.72
N VAL A 5 7.15 -2.22 -19.88
CA VAL A 5 7.28 -2.24 -18.42
C VAL A 5 7.30 -3.69 -17.99
N ILE A 6 8.44 -4.14 -17.45
CA ILE A 6 8.63 -5.50 -16.95
C ILE A 6 8.96 -5.37 -15.47
N ASN A 7 8.13 -5.94 -14.60
CA ASN A 7 8.31 -5.85 -13.14
C ASN A 7 8.49 -4.41 -12.61
N GLY A 8 7.83 -3.41 -13.21
CA GLY A 8 7.99 -1.99 -12.83
C GLY A 8 9.26 -1.31 -13.39
N ILE A 9 10.02 -2.03 -14.21
CA ILE A 9 11.19 -1.52 -14.94
C ILE A 9 10.76 -1.09 -16.33
N GLU A 10 10.97 0.18 -16.64
CA GLU A 10 10.81 0.73 -17.98
C GLU A 10 12.14 0.65 -18.73
N ILE A 11 12.14 -0.09 -19.84
CA ILE A 11 13.29 -0.12 -20.74
C ILE A 11 13.31 1.14 -21.61
N VAL A 12 14.17 2.10 -21.25
CA VAL A 12 14.33 3.38 -21.95
C VAL A 12 15.04 3.18 -23.29
N SER A 13 16.05 2.31 -23.34
CA SER A 13 16.74 1.94 -24.58
C SER A 13 17.39 0.56 -24.49
N LEU A 14 16.94 -0.36 -25.33
CA LEU A 14 17.55 -1.70 -25.44
C LEU A 14 18.98 -1.64 -26.00
N GLU A 15 19.23 -0.76 -26.99
CA GLU A 15 20.54 -0.64 -27.64
C GLU A 15 21.60 -0.08 -26.69
N LYS A 16 21.21 0.87 -25.83
CA LYS A 16 22.10 1.49 -24.84
C LYS A 16 22.09 0.77 -23.49
N GLN A 17 21.31 -0.31 -23.37
CA GLN A 17 21.03 -1.03 -22.12
C GLN A 17 20.71 -0.06 -20.97
N LEU A 18 19.73 0.80 -21.23
CA LEU A 18 19.30 1.87 -20.34
C LEU A 18 17.89 1.58 -19.85
N ALA A 19 17.70 1.62 -18.54
CA ALA A 19 16.42 1.35 -17.90
C ALA A 19 16.15 2.34 -16.76
N ARG A 20 14.87 2.51 -16.46
CA ARG A 20 14.36 3.28 -15.33
C ARG A 20 13.50 2.36 -14.47
N VAL A 21 13.64 2.42 -13.16
CA VAL A 21 12.82 1.65 -12.23
C VAL A 21 12.33 2.54 -11.11
N GLY A 22 11.03 2.52 -10.83
CA GLY A 22 10.51 2.97 -9.53
C GLY A 22 10.46 1.76 -8.61
N LEU A 23 11.23 1.77 -7.52
CA LEU A 23 11.36 0.63 -6.60
C LEU A 23 10.12 0.42 -5.70
N ARG A 24 8.92 0.51 -6.28
CA ARG A 24 7.65 0.19 -5.61
C ARG A 24 7.59 -1.30 -5.30
N SER A 25 7.12 -1.68 -4.11
CA SER A 25 6.81 -3.08 -3.84
C SER A 25 5.73 -3.58 -4.80
N ALA A 26 5.92 -4.75 -5.39
CA ALA A 26 4.92 -5.40 -6.25
C ALA A 26 3.63 -5.78 -5.48
N LEU A 27 3.66 -5.72 -4.14
CA LEU A 27 2.56 -6.09 -3.25
C LEU A 27 1.80 -4.89 -2.65
N ALA A 28 2.25 -3.65 -2.88
CA ALA A 28 1.70 -2.48 -2.18
C ALA A 28 1.13 -1.43 -3.15
N GLY A 29 -0.18 -1.50 -3.39
CA GLY A 29 -0.97 -0.51 -4.13
C GLY A 29 -1.69 0.51 -3.24
N ALA A 30 -1.13 0.88 -2.09
CA ALA A 30 -1.78 1.83 -1.18
C ALA A 30 -1.30 3.26 -1.45
N GLU A 31 -2.17 4.10 -2.00
CA GLU A 31 -1.96 5.54 -2.10
C GLU A 31 -2.21 6.19 -0.73
N ILE A 32 -1.22 6.94 -0.23
CA ILE A 32 -1.40 7.78 0.95
C ILE A 32 -1.90 9.14 0.45
N SER A 33 -3.21 9.37 0.49
CA SER A 33 -3.77 10.71 0.27
C SER A 33 -3.76 11.52 1.56
N ALA A 34 -3.47 12.82 1.46
CA ALA A 34 -3.75 13.77 2.53
C ALA A 34 -5.27 13.80 2.75
N SER A 35 -5.72 13.73 4.01
CA SER A 35 -7.15 13.86 4.31
C SER A 35 -7.43 15.32 4.62
N GLU A 36 -8.46 15.87 3.99
CA GLU A 36 -8.92 17.26 4.13
C GLU A 36 -9.34 17.63 5.58
N ASN A 37 -9.42 16.66 6.49
CA ASN A 37 -9.96 16.82 7.84
C ASN A 37 -8.95 17.26 8.92
N LEU A 38 -7.65 17.44 8.59
CA LEU A 38 -6.66 17.93 9.57
C LEU A 38 -6.67 19.45 9.76
N THR A 39 -7.22 20.21 8.81
CA THR A 39 -7.35 21.66 8.84
C THR A 39 -8.19 22.16 10.02
N ALA A 40 -9.18 21.36 10.44
CA ALA A 40 -10.10 21.70 11.54
C ALA A 40 -9.47 21.59 12.95
N ARG A 41 -8.39 20.82 13.11
CA ARG A 41 -7.70 20.68 14.41
C ARG A 41 -6.47 21.58 14.52
N ALA A 42 -5.84 21.92 13.39
CA ALA A 42 -4.82 22.95 13.32
C ALA A 42 -5.39 24.32 13.74
N SER A 43 -6.58 24.69 13.28
CA SER A 43 -7.23 25.96 13.63
C SER A 43 -7.51 26.16 15.13
N GLN A 44 -7.59 25.08 15.92
CA GLN A 44 -7.70 25.14 17.38
C GLN A 44 -6.36 25.34 18.11
N PHE A 45 -5.22 24.93 17.52
CA PHE A 45 -3.89 25.09 18.13
C PHE A 45 -3.27 26.47 17.84
N TYR A 46 -3.67 27.14 16.75
CA TYR A 46 -3.07 28.41 16.30
C TYR A 46 -3.78 29.69 16.83
N HIS A 47 -4.59 29.57 17.87
CA HIS A 47 -5.23 30.73 18.52
C HIS A 47 -4.29 31.53 19.48
N ASP A 48 -2.97 31.39 19.33
CA ASP A 48 -1.94 32.20 20.03
C ASP A 48 -1.33 33.28 19.13
N GLY A 49 -2.20 34.06 18.48
CA GLY A 49 -1.93 35.45 18.09
C GLY A 49 -0.80 35.76 17.10
N THR A 50 -0.09 34.78 16.54
CA THR A 50 1.11 35.03 15.70
C THR A 50 0.93 34.68 14.23
N VAL A 51 -0.12 33.93 13.86
CA VAL A 51 -0.45 33.64 12.45
C VAL A 51 -1.95 33.75 12.23
N ASN A 52 -2.38 34.76 11.46
CA ASN A 52 -3.77 34.92 11.04
C ASN A 52 -4.08 33.90 9.93
N VAL A 53 -4.62 32.73 10.29
CA VAL A 53 -5.25 31.83 9.32
C VAL A 53 -6.59 32.45 8.91
N GLY A 54 -6.80 32.62 7.60
CA GLY A 54 -8.07 33.14 7.06
C GLY A 54 -9.28 32.33 7.55
N LYS A 55 -10.45 32.99 7.62
CA LYS A 55 -11.71 32.43 8.16
C LYS A 55 -12.22 31.15 7.47
N ASP A 56 -11.66 30.77 6.32
CA ASP A 56 -11.98 29.57 5.55
C ASP A 56 -10.95 28.43 5.71
N GLY A 57 -9.88 28.64 6.47
CA GLY A 57 -8.87 27.61 6.72
C GLY A 57 -7.97 27.28 5.52
N THR A 58 -8.10 28.00 4.41
CA THR A 58 -7.37 27.72 3.16
C THR A 58 -6.37 28.81 2.75
N HIS A 59 -6.29 29.89 3.52
CA HIS A 59 -5.42 31.02 3.20
C HIS A 59 -4.42 31.29 4.33
N PHE A 60 -3.16 30.97 4.06
CA PHE A 60 -2.03 31.63 4.69
C PHE A 60 -2.11 33.11 4.33
N ASN A 61 -2.32 33.99 5.32
CA ASN A 61 -2.35 35.43 5.09
C ASN A 61 -0.90 35.95 4.97
N TYR A 62 -0.36 35.90 3.75
CA TYR A 62 0.96 36.45 3.44
C TYR A 62 0.83 37.97 3.25
N GLU A 63 0.99 38.74 4.32
CA GLU A 63 0.92 40.21 4.27
C GLU A 63 2.24 40.83 3.77
N ARG A 64 3.35 40.09 3.87
CA ARG A 64 4.69 40.51 3.45
C ARG A 64 5.39 39.38 2.69
N ALA A 65 6.31 39.77 1.80
CA ALA A 65 7.15 38.82 1.07
C ALA A 65 8.03 37.94 1.98
N THR A 66 8.27 38.34 3.23
CA THR A 66 8.97 37.50 4.22
C THR A 66 8.11 36.36 4.75
N ASP A 67 6.79 36.46 4.66
CA ASP A 67 5.87 35.47 5.24
C ASP A 67 5.80 34.19 4.37
N VAL A 68 6.32 34.25 3.13
CA VAL A 68 6.48 33.07 2.24
C VAL A 68 7.88 32.45 2.31
N LEU A 69 8.82 33.06 3.04
CA LEU A 69 10.17 32.52 3.16
C LEU A 69 10.16 31.45 4.25
N PRO A 70 10.62 30.22 3.94
CA PRO A 70 10.62 29.16 4.93
C PRO A 70 11.70 29.40 6.00
N THR A 71 11.37 29.00 7.22
CA THR A 71 12.23 29.06 8.41
C THR A 71 12.71 27.65 8.77
N SER A 72 13.63 27.52 9.73
CA SER A 72 14.04 26.19 10.22
C SER A 72 12.90 25.42 10.86
N ASP A 73 11.98 26.13 11.51
CA ASP A 73 10.93 25.56 12.36
C ASP A 73 9.76 25.01 11.54
N ASP A 74 9.70 25.37 10.25
CA ASP A 74 8.74 24.82 9.29
C ASP A 74 9.08 23.37 8.89
N TYR A 75 10.28 22.89 9.22
CA TYR A 75 10.77 21.59 8.77
C TYR A 75 11.00 20.59 9.88
N VAL A 76 10.79 19.33 9.53
CA VAL A 76 11.23 18.17 10.32
C VAL A 76 12.24 17.36 9.51
N THR A 77 13.22 16.78 10.18
CA THR A 77 14.19 15.89 9.53
C THR A 77 14.00 14.46 10.00
N VAL A 78 14.10 13.53 9.06
CA VAL A 78 14.05 12.10 9.32
C VAL A 78 15.04 11.39 8.42
N ARG A 79 15.64 10.31 8.92
CA ARG A 79 16.68 9.59 8.21
C ARG A 79 16.17 8.25 7.74
N PHE A 80 16.56 7.84 6.55
CA PHE A 80 16.18 6.57 5.93
C PHE A 80 17.40 5.87 5.35
N ARG A 81 17.37 4.54 5.33
CA ARG A 81 18.04 3.78 4.27
C ARG A 81 17.31 4.11 2.97
N ALA A 82 18.00 4.75 2.02
CA ALA A 82 17.41 5.10 0.73
C ALA A 82 17.45 3.91 -0.24
N ILE A 83 18.62 3.30 -0.41
CA ILE A 83 18.84 2.11 -1.25
C ILE A 83 19.96 1.26 -0.63
N SER A 84 19.76 -0.05 -0.60
CA SER A 84 20.70 -1.06 -0.10
C SER A 84 21.52 -1.66 -1.24
N LYS A 85 22.77 -2.00 -0.94
CA LYS A 85 23.71 -2.67 -1.86
C LYS A 85 23.40 -4.16 -1.96
N SER A 86 22.26 -4.49 -2.55
CA SER A 86 21.75 -5.85 -2.67
C SER A 86 21.07 -6.08 -4.02
N VAL A 87 20.64 -7.32 -4.26
CA VAL A 87 19.68 -7.64 -5.31
C VAL A 87 18.29 -7.32 -4.78
N ILE A 88 17.49 -6.55 -5.53
CA ILE A 88 16.11 -6.22 -5.16
C ILE A 88 15.15 -7.29 -5.70
N PRO A 89 14.55 -8.14 -4.85
CA PRO A 89 13.61 -9.16 -5.31
C PRO A 89 12.36 -8.57 -5.92
N GLY A 90 11.75 -9.29 -6.87
CA GLY A 90 10.58 -8.84 -7.62
C GLY A 90 10.92 -7.91 -8.79
N HIS A 91 11.95 -7.06 -8.67
CA HIS A 91 12.50 -6.27 -9.77
C HIS A 91 13.71 -6.96 -10.43
N TRP A 92 14.46 -7.76 -9.66
CA TRP A 92 15.66 -8.47 -10.08
C TRP A 92 16.73 -7.54 -10.62
N ILE A 93 17.00 -6.48 -9.85
CA ILE A 93 18.04 -5.49 -10.11
C ILE A 93 19.16 -5.68 -9.10
N ASP A 94 20.38 -5.84 -9.58
CA ASP A 94 21.56 -6.11 -8.78
C ASP A 94 22.41 -4.84 -8.60
N TRP A 95 22.31 -4.22 -7.42
CA TRP A 95 23.15 -3.09 -7.00
C TRP A 95 24.44 -3.53 -6.30
N SER A 96 24.65 -4.84 -6.10
CA SER A 96 25.72 -5.38 -5.26
C SER A 96 27.10 -5.33 -5.92
N LYS A 97 27.14 -5.19 -7.25
CA LYS A 97 28.37 -5.24 -8.05
C LYS A 97 29.21 -3.97 -7.91
N GLY A 98 30.44 -4.16 -7.43
CA GLY A 98 31.47 -3.11 -7.35
C GLY A 98 31.03 -1.92 -6.51
N ASP A 99 31.44 -0.72 -6.92
CA ASP A 99 31.15 0.53 -6.22
C ASP A 99 30.09 1.37 -6.94
N VAL A 100 29.26 0.76 -7.79
CA VAL A 100 28.26 1.48 -8.60
C VAL A 100 27.30 2.28 -7.72
N LEU A 101 26.71 1.64 -6.70
CA LEU A 101 25.82 2.32 -5.76
C LEU A 101 26.55 3.31 -4.84
N LYS A 102 27.78 3.00 -4.42
CA LYS A 102 28.59 3.92 -3.59
C LYS A 102 28.95 5.19 -4.34
N SER A 103 29.26 5.06 -5.63
CA SER A 103 29.63 6.18 -6.50
C SER A 103 28.45 7.09 -6.85
N SER A 104 27.21 6.61 -6.69
CA SER A 104 26.01 7.40 -6.99
C SER A 104 25.53 8.26 -5.83
N VAL A 105 26.07 8.10 -4.61
CA VAL A 105 25.67 8.84 -3.40
C VAL A 105 25.45 10.35 -3.64
N PRO A 106 26.37 11.10 -4.28
CA PRO A 106 26.19 12.54 -4.46
C PRO A 106 25.00 12.93 -5.34
N LYS A 107 24.50 12.01 -6.19
CA LYS A 107 23.39 12.26 -7.12
C LYS A 107 22.02 12.33 -6.43
N LEU A 108 21.95 11.85 -5.19
CA LEU A 108 20.71 11.81 -4.41
C LEU A 108 20.51 13.10 -3.58
N LEU A 109 21.58 13.87 -3.35
CA LEU A 109 21.49 15.13 -2.62
C LEU A 109 20.60 16.13 -3.35
N GLY A 110 19.68 16.77 -2.62
CA GLY A 110 18.76 17.77 -3.16
C GLY A 110 17.58 17.20 -3.94
N GLN A 111 17.44 15.87 -4.03
CA GLN A 111 16.28 15.28 -4.70
C GLN A 111 14.98 15.59 -3.97
N THR A 112 13.92 15.86 -4.73
CA THR A 112 12.59 16.15 -4.20
C THR A 112 11.99 14.91 -3.57
N VAL A 113 11.39 15.08 -2.38
CA VAL A 113 10.67 14.02 -1.66
C VAL A 113 9.18 14.13 -1.95
N TYR A 114 8.54 13.04 -2.34
CA TYR A 114 7.10 12.94 -2.67
C TYR A 114 6.37 11.94 -1.74
N PRO A 115 5.04 12.02 -1.62
CA PRO A 115 4.23 11.09 -0.81
C PRO A 115 4.04 9.72 -1.49
N ASN A 116 4.39 9.61 -2.77
CA ASN A 116 4.31 8.43 -3.63
C ASN A 116 5.17 8.68 -4.88
N HIS A 117 5.24 7.74 -5.84
CA HIS A 117 5.97 8.00 -7.09
C HIS A 117 5.12 8.69 -8.18
N ASP A 118 4.21 9.59 -7.82
CA ASP A 118 3.66 10.57 -8.76
C ASP A 118 4.52 11.84 -8.74
N PHE A 119 5.78 11.67 -9.19
CA PHE A 119 6.76 12.75 -9.22
C PHE A 119 6.52 13.74 -10.38
N THR A 120 5.52 13.49 -11.23
CA THR A 120 5.16 14.39 -12.34
C THR A 120 4.28 15.55 -11.89
N ASP A 121 3.55 15.41 -10.78
CA ASP A 121 2.81 16.50 -10.18
C ASP A 121 3.70 17.29 -9.23
N ILE A 122 4.14 18.47 -9.69
CA ILE A 122 4.96 19.37 -8.88
C ILE A 122 4.25 19.88 -7.63
N ASN A 123 2.93 19.72 -7.47
CA ASN A 123 2.20 20.13 -6.27
C ASN A 123 2.30 19.10 -5.14
N ASN A 124 2.74 17.87 -5.44
CA ASN A 124 2.87 16.79 -4.45
C ASN A 124 4.23 16.76 -3.74
N TRP A 125 5.07 17.79 -3.87
CA TRP A 125 6.33 17.84 -3.15
C TRP A 125 6.12 17.97 -1.64
N LEU A 126 6.92 17.25 -0.87
CA LEU A 126 6.92 17.29 0.60
C LEU A 126 8.15 18.01 1.15
N GLY A 127 9.25 17.97 0.40
CA GLY A 127 10.54 18.45 0.85
C GLY A 127 11.67 17.99 -0.04
N SER A 128 12.87 17.88 0.52
CA SER A 128 14.07 17.49 -0.22
C SER A 128 15.03 16.64 0.62
N VAL A 129 15.91 15.91 -0.06
CA VAL A 129 17.03 15.21 0.57
C VAL A 129 18.08 16.23 1.01
N SER A 130 18.24 16.41 2.32
CA SER A 130 19.13 17.41 2.93
C SER A 130 20.55 16.90 3.16
N SER A 131 20.73 15.61 3.37
CA SER A 131 22.05 14.98 3.48
C SER A 131 22.02 13.54 2.99
N VAL A 132 23.17 13.06 2.55
CA VAL A 132 23.38 11.69 2.06
C VAL A 132 24.72 11.18 2.54
N GLU A 133 24.75 9.91 2.91
CA GLU A 133 25.98 9.26 3.31
C GLU A 133 26.01 7.81 2.84
N TRP A 134 27.22 7.31 2.64
CA TRP A 134 27.44 5.89 2.45
C TRP A 134 27.64 5.23 3.81
N ASP A 135 26.92 4.13 4.03
CA ASP A 135 27.06 3.31 5.22
C ASP A 135 27.62 1.94 4.81
N ASP A 136 28.90 1.74 5.10
CA ASP A 136 29.60 0.48 4.85
C ASP A 136 29.19 -0.63 5.84
N ALA A 137 28.72 -0.28 7.04
CA ALA A 137 28.44 -1.24 8.11
C ALA A 137 27.01 -1.79 8.01
N GLY A 138 26.04 -0.96 7.61
CA GLY A 138 24.66 -1.38 7.46
C GLY A 138 24.02 -1.82 8.78
N ALA A 139 24.44 -1.29 9.93
CA ALA A 139 24.04 -1.80 11.25
C ALA A 139 22.51 -1.78 11.43
N GLU A 140 21.85 -0.68 11.06
CA GLU A 140 20.39 -0.55 11.04
C GLU A 140 19.72 -1.22 9.80
N SER A 141 20.49 -2.00 9.03
CA SER A 141 20.05 -2.66 7.81
C SER A 141 20.56 -4.11 7.74
N GLY A 142 20.72 -4.76 8.90
CA GLY A 142 21.11 -6.17 8.99
C GLY A 142 22.52 -6.48 8.47
N GLY A 143 23.43 -5.51 8.53
CA GLY A 143 24.80 -5.63 8.02
C GLY A 143 24.94 -5.39 6.52
N VAL A 144 23.87 -4.93 5.84
CA VAL A 144 23.90 -4.67 4.39
C VAL A 144 24.31 -3.21 4.12
N PRO A 145 25.42 -2.97 3.40
CA PRO A 145 25.84 -1.62 3.04
C PRO A 145 24.80 -0.89 2.20
N GLY A 146 24.82 0.43 2.18
CA GLY A 146 23.92 1.20 1.30
C GLY A 146 24.02 2.71 1.48
N ILE A 147 23.10 3.42 0.83
CA ILE A 147 22.97 4.87 0.94
C ILE A 147 21.97 5.19 2.05
N ASN A 148 22.38 5.98 3.03
CA ASN A 148 21.45 6.64 3.95
C ASN A 148 21.19 8.06 3.47
N ALA A 149 19.97 8.54 3.66
CA ALA A 149 19.56 9.88 3.29
C ALA A 149 18.70 10.50 4.39
N GLU A 150 18.97 11.76 4.70
CA GLU A 150 18.11 12.58 5.54
C GLU A 150 17.12 13.35 4.66
N TYR A 151 15.84 13.26 4.99
CA TYR A 151 14.78 14.00 4.33
C TYR A 151 14.39 15.16 5.21
N LYS A 152 14.43 16.36 4.64
CA LYS A 152 13.90 17.58 5.23
C LYS A 152 12.50 17.81 4.67
N ILE A 153 11.49 17.58 5.50
CA ILE A 153 10.07 17.63 5.15
C ILE A 153 9.46 18.93 5.67
N ASP A 154 8.74 19.65 4.82
CA ASP A 154 7.96 20.82 5.20
C ASP A 154 6.74 20.40 6.03
N ALA A 155 6.88 20.49 7.35
CA ALA A 155 5.86 20.08 8.31
C ALA A 155 4.72 21.09 8.43
N LEU A 156 4.99 22.36 8.10
CA LEU A 156 3.96 23.41 8.06
C LEU A 156 2.94 23.09 6.97
N MET A 157 3.41 22.75 5.77
CA MET A 157 2.56 22.40 4.63
C MET A 157 2.04 20.96 4.72
N ASN A 158 2.76 20.05 5.39
CA ASN A 158 2.45 18.61 5.42
C ASN A 158 2.33 18.01 6.84
N PRO A 159 1.45 18.56 7.72
CA PRO A 159 1.41 18.17 9.12
C PRO A 159 1.01 16.70 9.35
N ARG A 160 0.19 16.10 8.47
CA ARG A 160 -0.18 14.67 8.56
C ARG A 160 1.03 13.78 8.39
N ILE A 161 1.81 14.06 7.35
CA ILE A 161 2.98 13.27 6.96
C ILE A 161 4.06 13.43 8.02
N ALA A 162 4.35 14.67 8.44
CA ALA A 162 5.29 14.94 9.53
C ALA A 162 4.93 14.14 10.81
N ARG A 163 3.65 14.14 11.22
CA ARG A 163 3.20 13.34 12.37
C ARG A 163 3.36 11.84 12.15
N GLY A 164 3.07 11.34 10.94
CA GLY A 164 3.25 9.93 10.59
C GLY A 164 4.71 9.47 10.61
N LEU A 165 5.64 10.37 10.26
CA LEU A 165 7.09 10.13 10.30
C LEU A 165 7.67 10.23 11.72
N LEU A 166 7.12 11.10 12.58
CA LEU A 166 7.67 11.40 13.90
C LEU A 166 7.04 10.61 15.05
N MET A 167 5.81 10.10 14.88
CA MET A 167 5.18 9.30 15.92
C MET A 167 5.97 8.03 16.22
N LYS A 168 5.80 7.49 17.42
CA LYS A 168 6.52 6.29 17.89
C LYS A 168 5.51 5.19 18.23
N PRO A 169 5.55 4.02 17.56
CA PRO A 169 6.34 3.73 16.36
C PRO A 169 5.86 4.56 15.13
N PRO A 170 6.73 4.83 14.14
CA PRO A 170 6.36 5.62 12.97
C PRO A 170 5.33 4.90 12.11
N ALA A 171 4.29 5.63 11.67
CA ALA A 171 3.30 5.11 10.74
C ALA A 171 3.80 5.13 9.29
N ILE A 172 4.73 6.03 8.97
CA ILE A 172 5.43 6.08 7.69
C ILE A 172 6.88 5.72 7.95
N HIS A 173 7.28 4.52 7.54
CA HIS A 173 8.59 3.96 7.91
C HIS A 173 9.36 3.39 6.72
N SER A 174 8.87 3.57 5.48
CA SER A 174 9.54 3.07 4.28
C SER A 174 9.71 4.18 3.24
N THR A 175 10.76 4.07 2.43
CA THR A 175 11.01 4.96 1.29
C THR A 175 11.38 4.14 0.05
N SER A 176 11.37 4.81 -1.10
CA SER A 176 11.68 4.23 -2.40
C SER A 176 12.21 5.31 -3.33
N MET A 177 13.01 4.90 -4.32
CA MET A 177 13.62 5.77 -5.32
C MET A 177 13.16 5.36 -6.72
N THR A 178 13.03 6.31 -7.65
CA THR A 178 13.17 6.02 -9.08
C THR A 178 14.59 6.30 -9.53
N VAL A 179 15.18 5.26 -10.13
CA VAL A 179 16.58 5.25 -10.55
C VAL A 179 16.64 5.07 -12.06
N LEU A 180 17.40 5.92 -12.73
CA LEU A 180 17.80 5.74 -14.12
C LEU A 180 19.21 5.14 -14.17
N PHE A 181 19.36 3.99 -14.81
CA PHE A 181 20.60 3.21 -14.75
C PHE A 181 20.91 2.48 -16.06
N LYS A 182 22.19 2.20 -16.27
CA LYS A 182 22.67 1.27 -17.28
C LYS A 182 22.85 -0.12 -16.69
N TYR A 183 22.67 -1.13 -17.52
CA TYR A 183 22.75 -2.52 -17.10
C TYR A 183 23.47 -3.43 -18.09
N GLU A 184 23.87 -4.58 -17.59
CA GLU A 184 24.24 -5.76 -18.35
C GLU A 184 23.26 -6.90 -18.04
N TYR A 185 23.12 -7.82 -18.98
CA TYR A 185 22.33 -9.04 -18.80
C TYR A 185 23.15 -10.03 -17.98
N SER A 186 22.62 -10.59 -16.88
CA SER A 186 23.34 -11.66 -16.15
C SER A 186 23.59 -12.90 -17.01
N HIS A 187 22.67 -13.18 -17.94
CA HIS A 187 22.76 -14.27 -18.91
C HIS A 187 22.83 -13.70 -20.35
N PRO A 188 24.00 -13.25 -20.82
CA PRO A 188 24.13 -12.61 -22.12
C PRO A 188 23.81 -13.58 -23.28
N GLY A 189 24.01 -14.89 -23.11
CA GLY A 189 23.63 -15.91 -24.10
C GLY A 189 22.13 -15.92 -24.38
N ILE A 190 21.30 -15.94 -23.33
CA ILE A 190 19.83 -15.88 -23.43
C ILE A 190 19.41 -14.58 -24.12
N ALA A 191 19.98 -13.45 -23.70
CA ALA A 191 19.65 -12.15 -24.28
C ALA A 191 20.07 -12.03 -25.75
N SER A 192 21.18 -12.67 -26.15
CA SER A 192 21.68 -12.66 -27.53
C SER A 192 20.82 -13.52 -28.46
N GLU A 193 20.30 -14.65 -27.97
CA GLU A 193 19.34 -15.47 -28.71
C GLU A 193 17.99 -14.77 -28.84
N ASN A 194 17.44 -14.31 -27.71
CA ASN A 194 16.17 -13.59 -27.66
C ASN A 194 16.11 -12.71 -26.41
N ARG A 195 16.21 -11.40 -26.60
CA ARG A 195 16.11 -10.41 -25.51
C ARG A 195 14.79 -10.50 -24.72
N TYR A 196 13.69 -10.85 -25.37
CA TYR A 196 12.40 -11.01 -24.67
C TYR A 196 12.41 -12.21 -23.73
N ARG A 197 13.06 -13.31 -24.14
CA ARG A 197 13.24 -14.48 -23.29
C ARG A 197 14.02 -14.15 -22.02
N PHE A 198 15.03 -13.29 -22.11
CA PHE A 198 15.73 -12.83 -20.90
C PHE A 198 14.77 -12.14 -19.93
N PHE A 199 13.88 -11.27 -20.44
CA PHE A 199 12.91 -10.56 -19.61
C PHE A 199 11.85 -11.48 -19.01
N ASP A 200 11.35 -12.43 -19.79
CA ASP A 200 10.37 -13.43 -19.33
C ASP A 200 10.94 -14.35 -18.24
N MET A 201 12.27 -14.52 -18.22
CA MET A 201 12.98 -15.36 -17.26
C MET A 201 13.52 -14.59 -16.05
N LEU A 202 13.25 -13.28 -15.89
CA LEU A 202 13.73 -12.51 -14.74
C LEU A 202 13.27 -13.14 -13.41
N GLY A 203 14.23 -13.44 -12.54
CA GLY A 203 13.98 -14.13 -11.26
C GLY A 203 14.11 -15.64 -11.30
N GLU A 204 14.13 -16.24 -12.49
CA GLU A 204 14.38 -17.67 -12.64
C GLU A 204 15.85 -17.99 -12.40
N GLU A 205 16.11 -19.16 -11.84
CA GLU A 205 17.46 -19.70 -11.70
C GLU A 205 17.88 -20.42 -12.99
N VAL A 206 18.99 -20.00 -13.57
CA VAL A 206 19.62 -20.64 -14.73
C VAL A 206 21.10 -20.83 -14.42
N ASP A 207 21.61 -22.04 -14.63
CA ASP A 207 23.02 -22.36 -14.39
C ASP A 207 23.54 -21.98 -12.98
N GLY A 208 22.65 -22.02 -11.97
CA GLY A 208 22.96 -21.67 -10.58
C GLY A 208 22.98 -20.17 -10.27
N GLU A 209 22.60 -19.32 -11.23
CA GLU A 209 22.46 -17.88 -11.04
C GLU A 209 21.05 -17.39 -11.38
N ILE A 210 20.56 -16.41 -10.62
CA ILE A 210 19.27 -15.77 -10.92
C ILE A 210 19.43 -14.85 -12.14
N VAL A 211 18.51 -14.97 -13.09
CA VAL A 211 18.38 -14.05 -14.23
C VAL A 211 17.97 -12.66 -13.71
N ARG A 212 18.86 -11.68 -13.86
CA ARG A 212 18.75 -10.35 -13.26
C ARG A 212 19.48 -9.28 -14.07
N PHE A 213 19.09 -8.03 -13.89
CA PHE A 213 19.84 -6.89 -14.39
C PHE A 213 21.07 -6.66 -13.51
N ILE A 214 22.26 -6.67 -14.12
CA ILE A 214 23.49 -6.27 -13.45
C ILE A 214 23.69 -4.78 -13.69
N VAL A 215 23.56 -3.97 -12.65
CA VAL A 215 23.71 -2.52 -12.80
C VAL A 215 25.19 -2.18 -13.02
N THR A 216 25.47 -1.42 -14.07
CA THR A 216 26.83 -0.97 -14.41
C THR A 216 27.06 0.50 -14.12
N GLU A 217 26.01 1.33 -14.16
CA GLU A 217 26.10 2.76 -13.89
C GLU A 217 24.73 3.30 -13.44
N ILE A 218 24.71 4.13 -12.37
CA ILE A 218 23.54 4.94 -12.02
C ILE A 218 23.74 6.33 -12.61
N LEU A 219 22.85 6.72 -13.51
CA LEU A 219 22.93 8.01 -14.17
C LEU A 219 22.36 9.09 -13.25
N GLU A 220 21.13 8.89 -12.78
CA GLU A 220 20.34 9.89 -12.06
C GLU A 220 19.30 9.23 -11.14
N TYR A 221 18.95 9.93 -10.08
CA TYR A 221 17.72 9.71 -9.31
C TYR A 221 16.69 10.73 -9.80
N TRP A 222 15.44 10.31 -9.92
CA TRP A 222 14.38 11.21 -10.41
C TRP A 222 13.60 11.83 -9.25
N GLU A 223 13.54 11.13 -8.12
CA GLU A 223 12.80 11.48 -6.93
C GLU A 223 13.20 10.58 -5.74
N ALA A 224 12.85 11.03 -4.54
CA ALA A 224 12.65 10.19 -3.38
C ALA A 224 11.15 10.12 -3.06
N SER A 225 10.64 8.96 -2.68
CA SER A 225 9.22 8.79 -2.36
C SER A 225 9.04 8.13 -1.00
N LEU A 226 8.10 8.64 -0.21
CA LEU A 226 7.55 7.89 0.91
C LEU A 226 6.63 6.80 0.35
N VAL A 227 6.67 5.61 0.95
CA VAL A 227 5.83 4.48 0.54
C VAL A 227 5.40 3.68 1.76
N PHE A 228 4.27 2.98 1.66
CA PHE A 228 3.90 1.98 2.66
C PHE A 228 4.97 0.88 2.74
N GLN A 229 5.32 0.32 1.58
CA GLN A 229 6.39 -0.67 1.44
C GLN A 229 7.14 -0.48 0.11
N GLY A 230 8.47 -0.34 0.20
CA GLY A 230 9.37 -0.33 -0.96
C GLY A 230 9.75 -1.74 -1.40
N ALA A 231 10.24 -1.86 -2.64
CA ALA A 231 10.82 -3.10 -3.15
C ALA A 231 12.13 -3.44 -2.43
N ASP A 232 12.92 -2.42 -2.10
CA ASP A 232 14.00 -2.57 -1.13
C ASP A 232 13.39 -2.71 0.27
N ARG A 233 13.42 -3.93 0.81
CA ARG A 233 12.86 -4.25 2.13
C ARG A 233 13.61 -3.57 3.27
N LEU A 234 14.87 -3.21 3.06
CA LEU A 234 15.73 -2.56 4.04
C LEU A 234 15.64 -1.03 3.96
N ALA A 235 15.00 -0.46 2.93
CA ALA A 235 14.77 0.97 2.78
C ALA A 235 13.74 1.49 3.80
N LYS A 236 14.20 1.59 5.05
CA LYS A 236 13.41 1.90 6.23
C LYS A 236 13.90 3.16 6.91
N GLN A 237 12.99 3.80 7.65
CA GLN A 237 13.33 4.91 8.52
C GLN A 237 14.32 4.41 9.57
N GLN A 238 15.44 5.12 9.69
CA GLN A 238 16.44 4.89 10.71
C GLN A 238 16.00 5.62 11.97
N THR A 239 16.07 4.92 13.09
CA THR A 239 15.88 5.54 14.39
C THR A 239 17.25 5.98 14.84
N GLY A 240 17.57 7.28 14.69
CA GLY A 240 18.76 7.84 15.31
C GLY A 240 18.78 7.51 16.81
N GLU A 241 19.96 7.53 17.44
CA GLU A 241 20.23 7.16 18.86
C GLU A 241 19.36 7.86 19.94
N GLN A 242 18.38 8.68 19.57
CA GLN A 242 17.38 9.20 20.50
C GLN A 242 16.13 8.30 20.51
N ASP A 243 15.92 7.70 21.67
CA ASP A 243 14.74 7.00 22.17
C ASP A 243 14.65 5.48 21.91
N PHE A 244 15.65 4.76 22.42
CA PHE A 244 15.42 3.50 23.17
C PHE A 244 16.26 3.38 24.46
N ALA A 245 17.10 4.37 24.79
CA ALA A 245 18.00 4.32 25.95
C ALA A 245 17.35 4.66 27.30
N ASP A 246 16.19 5.33 27.33
CA ASP A 246 15.56 5.79 28.58
C ASP A 246 14.55 4.79 29.19
N MET A 247 14.59 3.51 28.79
CA MET A 247 13.93 2.43 29.54
C MET A 247 14.87 1.29 29.99
N SER A 248 16.19 1.44 29.85
CA SER A 248 17.16 0.48 30.44
C SER A 248 18.28 1.11 31.28
N ALA A 249 18.29 2.44 31.43
CA ALA A 249 19.34 3.16 32.17
C ALA A 249 19.27 3.04 33.71
N ASP A 250 18.24 2.39 34.28
CA ASP A 250 18.17 2.13 35.73
C ASP A 250 18.90 0.84 36.15
N ALA A 251 19.56 0.11 35.25
CA ALA A 251 20.12 -1.21 35.56
C ALA A 251 21.54 -1.49 35.03
N ALA A 252 22.38 -0.46 34.88
CA ALA A 252 23.80 -0.66 34.57
C ALA A 252 24.70 0.00 35.62
N GLY A 253 24.70 -0.60 36.81
CA GLY A 253 25.88 -0.62 37.66
C GLY A 253 26.72 -1.84 37.32
N ASP A 254 27.97 -1.59 36.91
CA ASP A 254 29.11 -2.49 36.75
C ASP A 254 29.23 -3.40 35.50
N GLU A 255 30.49 -3.53 35.08
CA GLU A 255 31.08 -4.11 33.88
C GLU A 255 30.60 -5.54 33.50
N PRO A 256 30.72 -5.94 32.21
CA PRO A 256 30.20 -7.22 31.74
C PRO A 256 31.14 -8.39 32.10
N PRO A 257 30.65 -9.51 32.66
CA PRO A 257 31.43 -10.74 32.72
C PRO A 257 31.15 -11.67 31.53
N ALA A 258 32.11 -12.57 31.34
CA ALA A 258 32.34 -13.41 30.18
C ALA A 258 31.28 -14.50 29.91
N ASN A 259 31.22 -14.92 28.63
CA ASN A 259 30.42 -16.04 28.09
C ASN A 259 30.38 -17.28 28.99
N SER A 260 29.18 -17.64 29.46
CA SER A 260 28.84 -18.99 29.93
C SER A 260 27.80 -19.63 28.99
N ASN A 261 28.04 -20.88 28.59
CA ASN A 261 27.05 -21.76 27.97
C ASN A 261 26.06 -22.26 29.04
N GLU A 262 25.30 -21.34 29.64
CA GLU A 262 24.15 -21.69 30.48
C GLU A 262 22.90 -21.62 29.63
N GLU A 263 22.05 -22.66 29.70
CA GLU A 263 20.72 -22.66 29.08
C GLU A 263 19.97 -21.42 29.54
N LYS A 264 19.76 -20.48 28.62
CA LYS A 264 19.07 -19.24 28.93
C LYS A 264 17.61 -19.59 29.18
N THR A 265 17.15 -19.33 30.39
CA THR A 265 15.74 -19.40 30.75
C THR A 265 15.17 -17.99 30.82
N MET A 266 13.88 -17.87 30.53
CA MET A 266 13.12 -16.63 30.60
C MET A 266 11.96 -16.80 31.57
N LYS A 267 11.82 -15.84 32.48
CA LYS A 267 10.67 -15.82 33.41
C LYS A 267 9.42 -15.39 32.69
N LEU A 268 8.48 -16.31 32.51
CA LEU A 268 7.19 -16.04 31.90
C LEU A 268 6.08 -16.25 32.92
N SER A 269 5.15 -15.29 33.01
CA SER A 269 3.93 -15.47 33.79
C SER A 269 3.02 -16.51 33.16
N ASN A 270 2.13 -17.12 33.94
CA ASN A 270 1.16 -18.09 33.42
C ASN A 270 0.28 -17.49 32.30
N GLU A 271 -0.05 -16.19 32.38
CA GLU A 271 -0.80 -15.51 31.33
C GLU A 271 0.01 -15.37 30.02
N GLN A 272 1.31 -15.10 30.12
CA GLN A 272 2.21 -15.04 28.96
C GLN A 272 2.42 -16.41 28.33
N LYS A 273 2.58 -17.46 29.14
CA LYS A 273 2.67 -18.84 28.65
C LYS A 273 1.40 -19.27 27.92
N THR A 274 0.22 -18.96 28.47
CA THR A 274 -1.07 -19.24 27.80
C THR A 274 -1.20 -18.48 26.48
N LYS A 275 -0.79 -17.21 26.42
CA LYS A 275 -0.82 -16.41 25.18
C LYS A 275 0.14 -16.93 24.11
N LEU A 276 1.28 -17.48 24.51
CA LEU A 276 2.29 -18.04 23.61
C LEU A 276 2.05 -19.53 23.29
N GLY A 277 1.11 -20.19 23.97
CA GLY A 277 0.86 -21.62 23.79
C GLY A 277 1.93 -22.52 24.40
N ILE A 278 2.68 -22.03 25.40
CA ILE A 278 3.75 -22.78 26.07
C ILE A 278 3.16 -23.62 27.21
N GLU A 279 3.21 -24.95 27.09
CA GLU A 279 2.86 -25.88 28.17
C GLU A 279 4.11 -26.20 29.02
N PHE A 280 4.50 -25.27 29.89
CA PHE A 280 5.65 -25.43 30.79
C PHE A 280 5.33 -25.02 32.23
N ASP A 281 5.47 -25.96 33.16
CA ASP A 281 5.04 -25.82 34.56
C ASP A 281 6.01 -25.02 35.47
N GLY A 282 7.20 -24.63 34.98
CA GLY A 282 8.18 -23.83 35.74
C GLY A 282 8.19 -22.35 35.39
N GLU A 283 8.44 -21.44 36.34
CA GLU A 283 8.51 -19.99 36.06
C GLU A 283 9.64 -19.64 35.08
N ASP A 284 10.77 -20.34 35.18
CA ASP A 284 11.93 -20.20 34.29
C ASP A 284 11.77 -21.11 33.07
N VAL A 285 11.17 -20.58 32.01
CA VAL A 285 10.93 -21.32 30.76
C VAL A 285 12.23 -21.36 29.94
N PRO A 286 12.74 -22.53 29.56
CA PRO A 286 13.93 -22.61 28.73
C PRO A 286 13.67 -22.04 27.33
N GLU A 287 14.69 -21.40 26.75
CA GLU A 287 14.62 -20.76 25.42
C GLU A 287 14.15 -21.73 24.32
N THR A 288 14.41 -23.03 24.46
CA THR A 288 13.95 -24.09 23.55
C THR A 288 12.42 -24.22 23.48
N GLU A 289 11.73 -24.13 24.62
CA GLU A 289 10.27 -24.19 24.69
C GLU A 289 9.63 -22.91 24.12
N ILE A 290 10.30 -21.76 24.27
CA ILE A 290 9.86 -20.48 23.71
C ILE A 290 9.99 -20.49 22.18
N LEU A 291 11.10 -21.03 21.66
CA LEU A 291 11.32 -21.20 20.21
C LEU A 291 10.30 -22.17 19.60
N ALA A 292 10.06 -23.33 20.22
CA ALA A 292 9.08 -24.30 19.76
C ALA A 292 7.66 -23.71 19.70
N ALA A 293 7.28 -22.92 20.71
CA ALA A 293 5.99 -22.23 20.73
C ALA A 293 5.89 -21.12 19.68
N ALA A 294 6.98 -20.40 19.40
CA ALA A 294 7.03 -19.39 18.34
C ALA A 294 6.83 -20.01 16.94
N GLU A 295 7.41 -21.18 16.69
CA GLU A 295 7.23 -21.93 15.44
C GLU A 295 5.78 -22.40 15.26
N GLN A 296 5.16 -22.96 16.31
CA GLN A 296 3.75 -23.37 16.26
C GLN A 296 2.79 -22.17 16.09
N LEU A 297 3.11 -21.02 16.69
CA LEU A 297 2.32 -19.80 16.52
C LEU A 297 2.41 -19.27 15.09
N ALA A 298 3.59 -19.33 14.47
CA ALA A 298 3.79 -18.94 13.08
C ALA A 298 2.97 -19.82 12.11
N GLU A 299 2.95 -21.13 12.32
CA GLU A 299 2.18 -22.08 11.51
C GLU A 299 0.65 -21.85 11.65
N ARG A 300 0.17 -21.53 12.86
CA ARG A 300 -1.24 -21.16 13.11
C ARG A 300 -1.64 -19.84 12.45
N LEU A 301 -0.75 -18.85 12.43
CA LEU A 301 -0.95 -17.56 11.76
C LEU A 301 -1.03 -17.72 10.24
N GLU A 302 -0.15 -18.55 9.66
CA GLU A 302 -0.16 -18.84 8.22
C GLU A 302 -1.47 -19.55 7.81
N THR A 303 -1.93 -20.52 8.60
CA THR A 303 -3.20 -21.23 8.38
C THR A 303 -4.42 -20.31 8.53
N ALA A 304 -4.42 -19.41 9.52
CA ALA A 304 -5.49 -18.45 9.74
C ALA A 304 -5.59 -17.41 8.62
N GLN A 305 -4.45 -16.88 8.14
CA GLN A 305 -4.42 -15.94 7.02
C GLN A 305 -4.89 -16.56 5.70
N GLY A 306 -4.53 -17.81 5.42
CA GLY A 306 -5.01 -18.52 4.24
C GLY A 306 -6.52 -18.76 4.23
N THR A 307 -7.12 -19.00 5.40
CA THR A 307 -8.56 -19.28 5.54
C THR A 307 -9.40 -18.01 5.36
N ASP A 308 -8.96 -16.88 5.92
CA ASP A 308 -9.69 -15.60 5.86
C ASP A 308 -9.68 -15.00 4.44
N VAL A 309 -8.57 -15.13 3.72
CA VAL A 309 -8.48 -14.68 2.32
C VAL A 309 -9.41 -15.48 1.40
N ALA A 310 -9.47 -16.80 1.56
CA ALA A 310 -10.35 -17.67 0.76
C ALA A 310 -11.84 -17.44 1.06
N GLU A 311 -12.19 -17.05 2.29
CA GLU A 311 -13.56 -16.67 2.64
C GLU A 311 -13.94 -15.30 2.09
N LEU A 312 -13.05 -14.30 2.17
CA LEU A 312 -13.27 -12.98 1.59
C LEU A 312 -13.41 -13.04 0.06
N GLN A 313 -12.63 -13.89 -0.62
CA GLN A 313 -12.78 -14.14 -2.06
C GLN A 313 -14.16 -14.73 -2.39
N ARG A 314 -14.61 -15.75 -1.66
CA ARG A 314 -15.96 -16.33 -1.84
C ARG A 314 -17.07 -15.31 -1.60
N ARG A 315 -16.92 -14.43 -0.60
CA ARG A 315 -17.90 -13.36 -0.32
C ARG A 315 -17.91 -12.30 -1.42
N ALA A 316 -16.76 -11.97 -2.00
CA ALA A 316 -16.66 -11.04 -3.13
C ALA A 316 -17.33 -11.62 -4.39
N GLU A 317 -17.08 -12.89 -4.71
CA GLU A 317 -17.73 -13.58 -5.84
C GLU A 317 -19.27 -13.66 -5.71
N LEU A 318 -19.76 -13.91 -4.48
CA LEU A 318 -21.19 -13.88 -4.18
C LEU A 318 -21.76 -12.47 -4.35
N ALA A 319 -21.05 -11.44 -3.89
CA ALA A 319 -21.47 -10.05 -4.02
C ALA A 319 -21.56 -9.62 -5.49
N ASP A 320 -20.60 -10.02 -6.33
CA ASP A 320 -20.63 -9.76 -7.78
C ASP A 320 -21.82 -10.45 -8.46
N THR A 321 -22.14 -11.68 -8.05
CA THR A 321 -23.31 -12.42 -8.54
C THR A 321 -24.61 -11.68 -8.23
N LEU A 322 -24.82 -11.29 -6.97
CA LEU A 322 -26.01 -10.54 -6.54
C LEU A 322 -26.11 -9.16 -7.21
N LEU A 323 -24.97 -8.51 -7.43
CA LEU A 323 -24.93 -7.22 -8.13
C LEU A 323 -25.35 -7.37 -9.60
N ASN A 324 -24.89 -8.43 -10.28
CA ASN A 324 -25.27 -8.72 -11.66
C ASN A 324 -26.76 -9.07 -11.79
N GLU A 325 -27.32 -9.81 -10.84
CA GLU A 325 -28.76 -10.08 -10.79
C GLU A 325 -29.58 -8.80 -10.62
N LYS A 326 -29.13 -7.89 -9.74
CA LYS A 326 -29.76 -6.56 -9.60
C LYS A 326 -29.70 -5.77 -10.91
N ARG A 327 -28.54 -5.72 -11.59
CA ARG A 327 -28.41 -5.06 -12.90
C ARG A 327 -29.40 -5.64 -13.91
N ALA A 328 -29.48 -6.97 -14.02
CA ALA A 328 -30.40 -7.64 -14.94
C ALA A 328 -31.87 -7.29 -14.65
N ASN A 329 -32.27 -7.20 -13.38
CA ASN A 329 -33.62 -6.80 -13.01
C ASN A 329 -33.91 -5.33 -13.39
N VAL A 330 -32.97 -4.42 -13.14
CA VAL A 330 -33.11 -3.00 -13.52
C VAL A 330 -33.21 -2.85 -15.05
N VAL A 331 -32.40 -3.59 -15.82
CA VAL A 331 -32.51 -3.63 -17.29
C VAL A 331 -33.90 -4.11 -17.71
N ARG A 332 -34.43 -5.17 -17.10
CA ARG A 332 -35.78 -5.67 -17.41
C ARG A 332 -36.86 -4.62 -17.14
N LEU A 333 -36.76 -3.90 -16.02
CA LEU A 333 -37.69 -2.81 -15.69
C LEU A 333 -37.57 -1.64 -16.68
N ALA A 334 -36.35 -1.28 -17.08
CA ALA A 334 -36.11 -0.26 -18.09
C ALA A 334 -36.69 -0.65 -19.45
N VAL A 335 -36.53 -1.89 -19.89
CA VAL A 335 -37.16 -2.41 -21.13
C VAL A 335 -38.68 -2.26 -21.06
N LEU A 336 -39.30 -2.68 -19.95
CA LEU A 336 -40.74 -2.55 -19.75
C LEU A 336 -41.21 -1.09 -19.73
N ALA A 337 -40.42 -0.18 -19.16
CA ALA A 337 -40.75 1.24 -19.06
C ALA A 337 -40.59 1.99 -20.40
N GLU A 338 -39.52 1.72 -21.16
CA GLU A 338 -39.21 2.45 -22.39
C GLU A 338 -39.88 1.83 -23.62
N LEU A 339 -39.81 0.50 -23.75
CA LEU A 339 -40.24 -0.23 -24.96
C LEU A 339 -41.63 -0.88 -24.77
N GLY A 340 -42.04 -1.18 -23.54
CA GLY A 340 -43.34 -1.80 -23.27
C GLY A 340 -43.41 -3.24 -23.82
N ALA A 341 -44.36 -3.50 -24.74
CA ALA A 341 -44.52 -4.80 -25.40
C ALA A 341 -43.75 -4.90 -26.74
N GLU A 342 -43.06 -3.83 -27.14
CA GLU A 342 -42.27 -3.80 -28.36
C GLU A 342 -40.93 -4.54 -28.15
N THR A 343 -40.55 -5.39 -29.11
CA THR A 343 -39.25 -6.06 -29.10
C THR A 343 -38.17 -5.12 -29.64
N GLY A 344 -37.13 -4.84 -28.85
CA GLY A 344 -36.00 -4.00 -29.24
C GLY A 344 -34.92 -3.92 -28.16
N GLU A 345 -33.79 -3.29 -28.49
CA GLU A 345 -32.71 -3.02 -27.54
C GLU A 345 -32.93 -1.67 -26.86
N LEU A 346 -32.49 -1.54 -25.60
CA LEU A 346 -32.49 -0.26 -24.90
C LEU A 346 -31.55 0.72 -25.58
N ASP A 347 -31.92 2.00 -25.60
CA ASP A 347 -31.03 3.07 -26.03
C ASP A 347 -29.71 2.97 -25.23
N PRO A 348 -28.53 3.01 -25.88
CA PRO A 348 -27.24 3.00 -25.21
C PRO A 348 -27.12 4.02 -24.08
N ALA A 349 -27.75 5.19 -24.22
CA ALA A 349 -27.78 6.23 -23.19
C ALA A 349 -28.51 5.81 -21.89
N ILE A 350 -29.27 4.70 -21.94
CA ILE A 350 -29.96 4.09 -20.80
C ILE A 350 -29.25 2.79 -20.38
N ALA A 351 -28.78 1.99 -21.34
CA ALA A 351 -28.15 0.71 -21.07
C ALA A 351 -26.78 0.84 -20.40
N GLU A 352 -25.93 1.77 -20.85
CA GLU A 352 -24.57 1.96 -20.33
C GLU A 352 -24.57 2.42 -18.85
N PRO A 353 -25.39 3.40 -18.42
CA PRO A 353 -25.45 3.77 -17.01
C PRO A 353 -25.92 2.65 -16.08
N ILE A 354 -26.77 1.73 -16.54
CA ILE A 354 -27.21 0.57 -15.75
C ILE A 354 -26.09 -0.49 -15.67
N ALA A 355 -25.27 -0.63 -16.72
CA ALA A 355 -24.14 -1.55 -16.75
C ALA A 355 -22.98 -1.12 -15.84
N GLU A 356 -22.81 0.18 -15.59
CA GLU A 356 -21.72 0.73 -14.76
C GLU A 356 -22.16 1.09 -13.31
N ALA A 357 -23.46 1.24 -13.05
CA ALA A 357 -23.99 1.68 -11.75
C ALA A 357 -23.56 0.82 -10.54
N GLY A 358 -23.08 1.43 -9.47
CA GLY A 358 -22.90 0.75 -8.17
C GLY A 358 -24.24 0.38 -7.49
N PRO A 359 -24.22 -0.38 -6.37
CA PRO A 359 -25.42 -0.92 -5.73
C PRO A 359 -26.45 0.15 -5.34
N GLU A 360 -26.03 1.26 -4.74
CA GLU A 360 -26.94 2.36 -4.37
C GLU A 360 -27.60 3.00 -5.59
N ARG A 361 -26.85 3.11 -6.69
CA ARG A 361 -27.37 3.67 -7.94
C ARG A 361 -28.35 2.72 -8.62
N LEU A 362 -28.12 1.41 -8.52
CA LEU A 362 -29.06 0.39 -9.01
C LEU A 362 -30.38 0.41 -8.24
N ASP A 363 -30.37 0.61 -6.92
CA ASP A 363 -31.60 0.71 -6.13
C ASP A 363 -32.42 1.95 -6.54
N GLN A 364 -31.76 3.09 -6.78
CA GLN A 364 -32.41 4.30 -7.31
C GLN A 364 -33.01 4.08 -8.70
N LEU A 365 -32.27 3.41 -9.59
CA LEU A 365 -32.73 3.12 -10.95
C LEU A 365 -33.89 2.11 -10.94
N SER A 366 -33.87 1.10 -10.07
CA SER A 366 -34.97 0.16 -9.89
C SER A 366 -36.25 0.89 -9.52
N ALA A 367 -36.21 1.73 -8.48
CA ALA A 367 -37.37 2.50 -8.04
C ALA A 367 -37.90 3.46 -9.12
N TYR A 368 -36.99 4.08 -9.87
CA TYR A 368 -37.34 4.95 -10.99
C TYR A 368 -38.08 4.20 -12.10
N TYR A 369 -37.51 3.07 -12.58
CA TYR A 369 -38.09 2.30 -13.67
C TYR A 369 -39.33 1.50 -13.27
N GLU A 370 -39.45 1.06 -12.01
CA GLU A 370 -40.69 0.47 -11.48
C GLU A 370 -41.85 1.46 -11.58
N LYS A 371 -41.64 2.70 -11.12
CA LYS A 371 -42.65 3.75 -11.21
C LYS A 371 -43.01 4.06 -12.66
N LYS A 372 -42.00 4.21 -13.53
CA LYS A 372 -42.20 4.53 -14.95
C LYS A 372 -42.92 3.40 -15.70
N ALA A 373 -42.58 2.15 -15.42
CA ALA A 373 -43.27 0.99 -15.98
C ALA A 373 -44.74 0.94 -15.50
N ALA A 374 -44.99 1.15 -14.21
CA ALA A 374 -46.35 1.17 -13.67
C ALA A 374 -47.23 2.27 -14.32
N GLU A 375 -46.69 3.47 -14.51
CA GLU A 375 -47.39 4.59 -15.18
C GLU A 375 -47.73 4.26 -16.63
N ARG A 376 -46.82 3.60 -17.36
CA ARG A 376 -47.05 3.18 -18.76
C ARG A 376 -48.20 2.19 -18.88
N PHE A 377 -48.28 1.19 -18.00
CA PHE A 377 -49.34 0.17 -18.04
C PHE A 377 -50.65 0.60 -17.35
N ALA A 378 -50.63 1.63 -16.50
CA ALA A 378 -51.83 2.20 -15.90
C ALA A 378 -52.72 2.94 -16.93
N GLY A 379 -52.13 3.51 -17.99
CA GLY A 379 -52.86 4.23 -19.04
C GLY A 379 -53.68 3.35 -20.00
N ASN A 380 -53.49 2.03 -19.98
CA ASN A 380 -54.11 1.10 -20.93
C ASN A 380 -55.31 0.30 -20.38
N ARG A 381 -55.82 0.63 -19.18
CA ARG A 381 -57.09 0.08 -18.68
C ARG A 381 -58.28 0.85 -19.27
N SER A 382 -58.57 0.56 -20.54
CA SER A 382 -59.88 0.81 -21.14
C SER A 382 -60.96 0.07 -20.33
N SER A 383 -62.00 0.80 -19.95
CA SER A 383 -63.20 0.32 -19.28
C SER A 383 -63.87 -0.83 -20.04
N ASP A 384 -63.81 -2.04 -19.48
CA ASP A 384 -64.71 -3.13 -19.84
C ASP A 384 -65.48 -3.58 -18.57
N PRO A 385 -66.79 -3.32 -18.47
CA PRO A 385 -67.59 -3.61 -17.27
C PRO A 385 -68.00 -5.09 -17.23
N GLY A 386 -67.01 -6.00 -17.28
CA GLY A 386 -67.26 -7.44 -17.42
C GLY A 386 -66.25 -8.39 -16.77
N SER A 387 -65.05 -7.96 -16.36
CA SER A 387 -64.10 -8.86 -15.72
C SER A 387 -64.19 -8.78 -14.19
N LYS A 388 -64.80 -9.79 -13.59
CA LYS A 388 -64.76 -10.06 -12.15
C LYS A 388 -63.32 -9.98 -11.63
N ALA A 389 -63.17 -9.38 -10.45
CA ALA A 389 -61.94 -9.37 -9.68
C ALA A 389 -61.35 -10.79 -9.65
N ILE A 390 -60.18 -10.96 -10.25
CA ILE A 390 -59.29 -12.06 -9.89
C ILE A 390 -58.69 -11.63 -8.57
N GLU A 391 -59.16 -12.28 -7.51
CA GLU A 391 -58.63 -12.18 -6.17
C GLU A 391 -57.11 -12.40 -6.19
N ASN A 392 -56.40 -11.60 -5.40
CA ASN A 392 -55.00 -11.81 -5.05
C ASN A 392 -54.84 -13.22 -4.45
N ALA A 393 -54.48 -14.19 -5.30
CA ALA A 393 -53.97 -15.48 -4.88
C ALA A 393 -52.45 -15.42 -4.99
N GLY A 394 -51.78 -15.25 -3.84
CA GLY A 394 -50.33 -15.22 -3.80
C GLY A 394 -49.70 -14.86 -2.45
N GLY A 395 -50.45 -14.99 -1.35
CA GLY A 395 -49.88 -15.15 -0.02
C GLY A 395 -50.31 -16.51 0.52
N VAL A 396 -49.36 -17.42 0.69
CA VAL A 396 -49.14 -18.33 1.85
C VAL A 396 -48.06 -19.32 1.42
N GLY A 397 -46.96 -19.35 2.17
CA GLY A 397 -45.97 -20.43 2.08
C GLY A 397 -44.54 -20.01 2.44
N SER A 398 -44.36 -19.34 3.58
CA SER A 398 -43.07 -19.34 4.27
C SER A 398 -42.69 -20.78 4.60
N GLN A 399 -41.76 -21.36 3.85
CA GLN A 399 -40.93 -22.44 4.36
C GLN A 399 -39.64 -21.78 4.85
N GLU A 400 -39.51 -21.69 6.17
CA GLU A 400 -38.20 -21.64 6.82
C GLU A 400 -37.43 -22.88 6.36
N GLU A 401 -36.45 -22.70 5.49
CA GLU A 401 -35.36 -23.68 5.39
C GLU A 401 -34.49 -23.46 6.63
N GLU A 402 -34.59 -24.40 7.58
CA GLU A 402 -33.64 -24.57 8.66
C GLU A 402 -32.22 -24.68 8.08
N LEU A 403 -31.39 -23.69 8.39
CA LEU A 403 -29.94 -23.82 8.27
C LEU A 403 -29.49 -24.94 9.20
N PRO A 404 -28.72 -25.94 8.75
CA PRO A 404 -28.23 -26.99 9.62
C PRO A 404 -27.29 -26.41 10.69
N GLU A 405 -27.56 -26.75 11.95
CA GLU A 405 -26.71 -26.43 13.09
C GLU A 405 -25.26 -26.90 12.83
N ILE A 406 -24.34 -25.94 12.80
CA ILE A 406 -22.92 -26.22 12.90
C ILE A 406 -22.65 -26.59 14.37
N SER A 407 -22.61 -27.89 14.65
CA SER A 407 -22.11 -28.40 15.92
C SER A 407 -20.66 -27.99 16.08
N VAL A 408 -20.41 -27.10 17.04
CA VAL A 408 -19.09 -26.84 17.59
C VAL A 408 -18.67 -28.08 18.38
N LEU A 409 -17.59 -28.73 17.94
CA LEU A 409 -16.74 -29.60 18.74
C LEU A 409 -15.30 -29.12 18.62
#